data_AF-A0A6G0IXC1-F1
#
_entry.id   AF-A0A6G0IXC1-F1
#
_cell.length_a   1.000
_cell.length_b   1.000
_cell.length_c   1.000
_cell.angle_alpha   90.00
_cell.angle_beta   90.00
_cell.angle_gamma   90.00
#
_symmetry.space_group_name_H-M   'P 1'
#
loop_
_entity.id
_entity.type
_entity.pdbx_description
1 polymer ?
#
loop_
_entity_poly.entity_id
_entity_poly.type
_entity_poly.pdbx_seq_one_letter_code
_entity_poly.pdbx_strand_id
1 'polypeptide(L)'
;MESQTKPETDHRGGEGVCQKGCGLLLSSEGDHCCVDALRAVTDALERRSAKFEHEARMARLRWNRREQSLLAQVSTLQNEAQLAALKYQRRLHQYMLHINSIAEQVIGYYKSDLRTTADMQSQISDKATCADGDPQEQLKAAEIKRKERGGKE
;
A
#
# COMPACT_ATOMS: atom_id res chain seq x y z
N MET A 1 -75.46 42.63 -12.25
CA MET A 1 -75.49 42.36 -13.70
C MET A 1 -74.05 42.12 -14.13
N GLU A 2 -73.68 40.85 -14.28
CA GLU A 2 -72.34 40.44 -14.70
C GLU A 2 -72.35 40.27 -16.21
N SER A 3 -71.58 41.11 -16.92
CA SER A 3 -71.38 40.98 -18.36
C SER A 3 -70.08 40.25 -18.61
N GLN A 4 -70.16 38.93 -18.71
CA GLN A 4 -69.10 38.10 -19.28
C GLN A 4 -69.12 38.29 -20.80
N THR A 5 -68.18 39.05 -21.34
CA THR A 5 -67.84 39.00 -22.77
C THR A 5 -66.70 38.00 -22.95
N LYS A 6 -67.05 36.77 -23.31
CA LYS A 6 -66.13 35.84 -23.98
C LYS A 6 -65.78 36.44 -25.35
N PRO A 7 -64.49 36.58 -25.72
CA PRO A 7 -64.15 36.58 -27.13
C PRO A 7 -64.23 35.14 -27.64
N GLU A 8 -64.95 35.01 -28.76
CA GLU A 8 -65.12 33.80 -29.54
C GLU A 8 -63.77 33.27 -30.01
N THR A 9 -63.64 31.96 -29.97
CA THR A 9 -62.55 31.17 -30.54
C THR A 9 -62.60 31.26 -32.06
N ASP A 10 -61.50 31.63 -32.73
CA ASP A 10 -61.24 31.14 -34.08
C ASP A 10 -59.80 31.35 -34.54
N HIS A 11 -58.83 30.74 -33.85
CA HIS A 11 -57.52 30.44 -34.42
C HIS A 11 -57.27 28.93 -34.34
N ARG A 12 -58.00 28.16 -35.15
CA ARG A 12 -57.63 26.77 -35.49
C ARG A 12 -56.52 26.82 -36.54
N GLY A 13 -55.41 27.45 -36.20
CA GLY A 13 -54.29 27.68 -37.10
C GLY A 13 -53.23 26.60 -36.98
N GLY A 14 -53.37 25.56 -37.80
CA GLY A 14 -52.22 24.85 -38.37
C GLY A 14 -51.30 24.08 -37.43
N GLU A 15 -51.81 23.26 -36.51
CA GLU A 15 -51.02 22.15 -35.94
C GLU A 15 -50.87 21.04 -36.99
N GLY A 16 -49.99 21.24 -37.97
CA GLY A 16 -49.79 20.31 -39.08
C GLY A 16 -48.31 20.16 -39.43
N VAL A 17 -47.92 18.93 -39.72
CA VAL A 17 -46.63 18.63 -40.38
C VAL A 17 -46.76 19.01 -41.86
N CYS A 18 -45.67 19.51 -42.45
CA CYS A 18 -45.64 19.82 -43.88
C CYS A 18 -46.10 18.65 -44.77
N GLN A 19 -47.20 18.85 -45.49
CA GLN A 19 -47.77 17.87 -46.42
C GLN A 19 -46.92 17.69 -47.70
N LYS A 20 -46.02 18.64 -48.00
CA LYS A 20 -45.06 18.56 -49.13
C LYS A 20 -43.84 17.67 -48.79
N GLY A 21 -43.79 17.06 -47.60
CA GLY A 21 -42.87 15.98 -47.27
C GLY A 21 -41.59 16.35 -46.53
N CYS A 22 -41.40 17.60 -46.08
CA CYS A 22 -40.23 17.94 -45.25
C CYS A 22 -40.34 17.49 -43.78
N GLY A 23 -41.52 17.03 -43.34
CA GLY A 23 -41.69 16.46 -42.00
C GLY A 23 -41.59 17.46 -40.84
N LEU A 24 -41.40 18.76 -41.13
CA LEU A 24 -41.26 19.81 -40.13
C LEU A 24 -42.61 20.40 -39.73
N LEU A 25 -42.69 20.86 -38.48
CA LEU A 25 -43.87 21.53 -37.93
C LEU A 25 -44.03 22.91 -38.60
N LEU A 26 -45.24 23.19 -39.08
CA LEU A 26 -45.58 24.49 -39.66
C LEU A 26 -45.67 25.54 -38.54
N SER A 27 -44.81 26.57 -38.58
CA SER A 27 -44.74 27.58 -37.50
C SER A 27 -45.70 28.77 -37.69
N SER A 28 -46.49 28.83 -38.77
CA SER A 28 -47.57 29.80 -39.01
C SER A 28 -48.22 29.47 -40.37
N GLU A 29 -49.44 29.93 -40.61
CA GLU A 29 -50.28 29.74 -41.81
C GLU A 29 -49.71 30.37 -43.10
N GLY A 30 -48.46 30.08 -43.45
CA GLY A 30 -47.81 30.55 -44.67
C GLY A 30 -47.11 29.42 -45.41
N ASP A 31 -47.12 29.48 -46.74
CA ASP A 31 -46.29 28.64 -47.59
C ASP A 31 -44.81 28.81 -47.19
N HIS A 32 -44.20 27.74 -46.68
CA HIS A 32 -42.76 27.71 -46.41
C HIS A 32 -42.03 26.97 -47.55
N CYS A 33 -40.80 27.40 -47.83
CA CYS A 33 -39.91 26.69 -48.75
C CYS A 33 -39.32 25.45 -48.04
N CYS A 34 -39.79 24.26 -48.40
CA CYS A 34 -39.31 23.00 -47.81
C CYS A 34 -37.79 22.82 -47.92
N VAL A 35 -37.18 23.33 -48.99
CA VAL A 35 -35.73 23.26 -49.21
C VAL A 35 -34.97 24.09 -48.18
N ASP A 36 -35.41 25.33 -47.91
CA ASP A 36 -34.76 26.20 -46.95
C ASP A 36 -34.98 25.71 -45.51
N ALA A 37 -36.15 25.15 -45.22
CA ALA A 37 -36.43 24.54 -43.92
C ALA A 37 -35.54 23.32 -43.66
N LEU A 38 -35.39 22.42 -44.65
CA LEU A 38 -34.46 21.29 -44.55
C LEU A 38 -33.00 21.75 -44.45
N ARG A 39 -32.59 22.75 -45.23
CA ARG A 39 -31.23 23.32 -45.14
C ARG A 39 -30.96 23.87 -43.74
N ALA A 40 -31.88 24.65 -43.17
CA ALA A 40 -31.74 25.19 -41.83
C ALA A 40 -31.60 24.10 -40.75
N VAL A 41 -32.33 22.99 -40.90
CA VAL A 41 -32.22 21.83 -40.00
C VAL A 41 -30.88 21.12 -40.18
N THR A 42 -30.43 20.89 -41.41
CA THR A 42 -29.13 20.30 -41.70
C THR A 42 -28.01 21.17 -41.11
N ASP A 43 -28.02 22.48 -41.34
CA ASP A 43 -27.05 23.43 -40.78
C ASP A 43 -27.07 23.40 -39.24
N ALA A 44 -28.25 23.26 -38.63
CA ALA A 44 -28.39 23.15 -37.19
C ALA A 44 -27.82 21.84 -36.64
N LEU A 45 -28.01 20.73 -37.35
CA LEU A 45 -27.44 19.43 -37.00
C LEU A 45 -25.92 19.42 -37.17
N GLU A 46 -25.39 20.00 -38.25
CA GLU A 46 -23.95 20.16 -38.47
C GLU A 46 -23.28 21.04 -37.41
N ARG A 47 -23.92 22.15 -37.03
CA ARG A 47 -23.43 22.98 -35.91
C ARG A 47 -23.42 22.20 -34.59
N ARG A 48 -24.44 21.38 -34.34
CA ARG A 48 -24.50 20.53 -33.15
C ARG A 48 -23.43 19.43 -33.17
N SER A 49 -23.22 18.76 -34.30
CA SER A 49 -22.19 17.73 -34.42
C SER A 49 -20.80 18.32 -34.20
N ALA A 50 -20.48 19.44 -34.86
CA ALA A 50 -19.20 20.13 -34.69
C ALA A 50 -18.95 20.55 -33.23
N LYS A 51 -20.00 21.01 -32.53
CA LYS A 51 -19.92 21.32 -31.09
C LYS A 51 -19.60 20.08 -30.26
N PHE A 52 -20.33 18.98 -30.45
CA PHE A 52 -20.08 17.74 -29.71
C PHE A 52 -18.70 17.16 -30.00
N GLU A 53 -18.23 17.20 -31.24
CA GLU A 53 -16.88 16.77 -31.58
C GLU A 53 -15.82 17.63 -30.89
N HIS A 54 -16.00 18.94 -30.85
CA HIS A 54 -15.10 19.83 -30.14
C HIS A 54 -15.09 19.52 -28.63
N GLU A 55 -16.26 19.37 -28.02
CA GLU A 55 -16.40 19.01 -26.61
C GLU A 55 -15.73 17.65 -26.29
N ALA A 56 -15.92 16.66 -27.15
CA ALA A 56 -15.30 15.34 -27.03
C ALA A 56 -13.77 15.41 -27.16
N ARG A 57 -13.25 16.17 -28.13
CA ARG A 57 -11.80 16.41 -28.26
C ARG A 57 -11.23 17.08 -27.01
N MET A 58 -11.88 18.11 -26.51
CA MET A 58 -11.44 18.82 -25.31
C MET A 58 -11.52 17.95 -24.05
N ALA A 59 -12.57 17.12 -23.93
CA ALA A 59 -12.67 16.14 -22.85
C ALA A 59 -11.52 15.13 -22.92
N ARG A 60 -11.25 14.56 -24.09
CA ARG A 60 -10.14 13.62 -24.29
C ARG A 60 -8.79 14.22 -23.88
N LEU A 61 -8.52 15.48 -24.24
CA LEU A 61 -7.29 16.17 -23.84
C LEU A 61 -7.18 16.34 -22.32
N ARG A 62 -8.28 16.70 -21.64
CA ARG A 62 -8.30 16.82 -20.17
C ARG A 62 -8.06 15.48 -19.50
N TRP A 63 -8.72 14.42 -19.97
CA TRP A 63 -8.55 13.07 -19.44
C TRP A 63 -7.14 12.55 -19.65
N ASN A 64 -6.56 12.73 -20.85
CA ASN A 64 -5.20 12.31 -21.15
C ASN A 64 -4.16 13.03 -20.28
N ARG A 65 -4.29 14.35 -20.08
CA ARG A 65 -3.41 15.10 -19.17
C ARG A 65 -3.50 14.58 -17.73
N ARG A 66 -4.72 14.31 -17.26
CA ARG A 66 -4.93 13.74 -15.91
C ARG A 66 -4.33 12.35 -15.79
N GLU A 67 -4.54 11.50 -16.80
CA GLU A 67 -3.97 10.16 -16.86
C GLU A 67 -2.43 10.21 -16.83
N GLN A 68 -1.81 11.04 -17.66
CA GLN A 68 -0.36 11.23 -17.66
C GLN A 68 0.18 11.70 -16.29
N SER A 69 -0.51 12.65 -15.66
CA SER A 69 -0.14 13.11 -14.31
C SER A 69 -0.26 12.01 -13.27
N LEU A 70 -1.33 11.20 -13.31
CA LEU A 70 -1.53 10.08 -12.40
C LEU A 70 -0.49 8.98 -12.64
N LEU A 71 -0.18 8.65 -13.89
CA LEU A 71 0.86 7.68 -14.24
C LEU A 71 2.24 8.14 -13.74
N ALA A 72 2.56 9.42 -13.86
CA ALA A 72 3.80 9.98 -13.31
C ALA A 72 3.86 9.85 -11.79
N GLN A 73 2.76 10.16 -11.08
CA GLN A 73 2.67 10.00 -9.62
C GLN A 73 2.83 8.54 -9.19
N VAL A 74 2.17 7.60 -9.87
CA VAL A 74 2.29 6.16 -9.59
C VAL A 74 3.73 5.69 -9.79
N SER A 75 4.37 6.10 -10.88
CA SER A 75 5.78 5.77 -11.16
C SER A 75 6.71 6.30 -10.06
N THR A 76 6.53 7.56 -9.63
CA THR A 76 7.30 8.13 -8.53
C THR A 76 7.12 7.33 -7.24
N LEU A 77 5.88 7.03 -6.84
CA LEU A 77 5.60 6.24 -5.64
C LEU A 77 6.19 4.83 -5.72
N GLN A 78 6.15 4.19 -6.89
CA GLN A 78 6.77 2.89 -7.10
C GLN A 78 8.29 2.95 -6.91
N ASN A 79 8.95 3.96 -7.47
CA ASN A 79 10.39 4.16 -7.29
C ASN A 79 10.74 4.46 -5.83
N GLU A 80 9.95 5.28 -5.14
CA GLU A 80 10.12 5.54 -3.70
C GLU A 80 9.99 4.26 -2.87
N ALA A 81 8.99 3.43 -3.14
CA ALA A 81 8.79 2.15 -2.47
C ALA A 81 9.97 1.19 -2.72
N GLN A 82 10.49 1.11 -3.94
CA GLN A 82 11.67 0.32 -4.27
C GLN A 82 12.92 0.80 -3.52
N LEU A 83 13.17 2.11 -3.51
CA LEU A 83 14.29 2.71 -2.77
C LEU A 83 14.15 2.48 -1.26
N ALA A 84 12.94 2.58 -0.71
CA ALA A 84 12.68 2.29 0.69
C ALA A 84 12.98 0.82 1.01
N ALA A 85 12.52 -0.12 0.18
CA ALA A 85 12.81 -1.55 0.35
C ALA A 85 14.32 -1.83 0.38
N LEU A 86 15.08 -1.26 -0.56
CA LEU A 86 16.55 -1.39 -0.59
C LEU A 86 17.22 -0.81 0.66
N LYS A 87 16.74 0.34 1.16
CA LYS A 87 17.24 0.94 2.41
C LYS A 87 16.98 0.03 3.62
N TYR A 88 15.80 -0.57 3.71
CA TYR A 88 15.47 -1.51 4.78
C TYR A 88 16.32 -2.78 4.70
N GLN A 89 16.50 -3.35 3.51
CA GLN A 89 17.39 -4.50 3.30
C GLN A 89 18.82 -4.20 3.75
N ARG A 90 19.35 -3.02 3.41
CA ARG A 90 20.69 -2.59 3.86
C ARG A 90 20.77 -2.48 5.38
N ARG A 91 19.79 -1.84 6.02
CA ARG A 91 19.75 -1.71 7.50
C ARG A 91 19.65 -3.08 8.16
N LEU A 92 18.80 -3.96 7.65
CA LEU A 92 18.66 -5.32 8.15
C LEU A 92 20.00 -6.07 8.07
N HIS A 93 20.69 -5.98 6.94
CA HIS A 93 22.01 -6.57 6.78
C HIS A 93 23.03 -6.03 7.79
N GLN A 94 23.05 -4.71 8.00
CA GLN A 94 23.91 -4.08 9.02
C GLN A 94 23.61 -4.59 10.44
N TYR A 95 22.32 -4.71 10.80
CA TYR A 95 21.94 -5.26 12.10
C TYR A 95 22.33 -6.73 12.24
N MET A 96 22.17 -7.54 11.20
CA MET A 96 22.61 -8.94 11.22
C MET A 96 24.12 -9.06 11.45
N LEU A 97 24.93 -8.25 10.77
CA LEU A 97 26.39 -8.23 10.99
C LEU A 97 26.74 -7.81 12.42
N HIS A 98 26.05 -6.80 12.97
CA HIS A 98 26.28 -6.35 14.34
C HIS A 98 25.91 -7.41 15.38
N ILE A 99 24.75 -8.07 15.20
CA ILE A 99 24.31 -9.18 16.05
C ILE A 99 25.33 -10.34 15.98
N ASN A 100 25.78 -10.71 14.78
CA ASN A 100 26.79 -11.75 14.62
C ASN A 100 28.11 -11.39 15.30
N SER A 101 28.56 -10.13 15.19
CA SER A 101 29.77 -9.68 15.89
C SER A 101 29.63 -9.80 17.41
N ILE A 102 28.49 -9.40 17.98
CA ILE A 102 28.21 -9.56 19.41
C ILE A 102 28.19 -11.04 19.78
N ALA A 103 27.52 -11.88 18.99
CA ALA A 103 27.46 -13.33 19.23
C ALA A 103 28.85 -13.97 19.25
N GLU A 104 29.71 -13.63 18.28
CA GLU A 104 31.10 -14.11 18.25
C GLU A 104 31.92 -13.61 19.45
N GLN A 105 31.73 -12.36 19.88
CA GLN A 105 32.39 -11.85 21.10
C GLN A 105 31.95 -12.66 22.32
N VAL A 106 30.63 -12.86 22.52
CA VAL A 106 30.08 -13.65 23.63
C VAL A 106 30.63 -15.08 23.61
N ILE A 107 30.60 -15.75 22.45
CA ILE A 107 31.16 -17.11 22.30
C ILE A 107 32.67 -17.12 22.61
N GLY A 108 33.40 -16.10 22.17
CA GLY A 108 34.82 -15.92 22.47
C GLY A 108 35.10 -15.81 23.97
N TYR A 109 34.31 -15.02 24.70
CA TYR A 109 34.40 -14.90 26.16
C TYR A 109 34.18 -16.26 26.85
N TYR A 110 33.10 -16.98 26.53
CA TYR A 110 32.84 -18.31 27.11
C TYR A 110 33.97 -19.32 26.85
N LYS A 111 34.54 -19.34 25.65
CA LYS A 111 35.67 -20.23 25.33
C LYS A 111 36.94 -19.86 26.07
N SER A 112 37.16 -18.57 26.31
CA SER A 112 38.33 -18.06 27.03
C SER A 112 38.25 -18.42 28.51
N ASP A 113 37.09 -18.21 29.15
CA ASP A 113 36.85 -18.58 30.55
C ASP A 113 37.00 -20.10 30.77
N LEU A 114 36.48 -20.92 29.85
CA LEU A 114 36.66 -22.38 29.90
C LEU A 114 38.14 -22.80 29.78
N ARG A 115 38.94 -22.15 28.92
CA ARG A 115 40.37 -22.42 28.85
C ARG A 115 41.10 -21.98 30.11
N THR A 116 40.82 -20.78 30.63
CA THR A 116 41.48 -20.28 31.84
C THR A 116 41.17 -21.15 33.06
N THR A 117 39.93 -21.64 33.20
CA THR A 117 39.56 -22.59 34.26
C THR A 117 40.23 -23.96 34.09
N ALA A 118 40.33 -24.48 32.87
CA ALA A 118 41.04 -25.72 32.58
C ALA A 118 42.56 -25.61 32.83
N ASP A 119 43.19 -24.48 32.47
CA ASP A 119 44.61 -24.23 32.70
C ASP A 119 44.93 -24.07 34.20
N MET A 120 44.06 -23.39 34.95
CA MET A 120 44.15 -23.31 36.42
C MET A 120 44.00 -24.70 37.06
N GLN A 121 43.12 -25.55 36.54
CA GLN A 121 42.90 -26.91 37.03
C GLN A 121 44.06 -27.87 36.71
N SER A 122 44.70 -27.72 35.54
CA SER A 122 45.92 -28.46 35.17
C SER A 122 47.11 -28.11 36.07
N GLN A 123 47.30 -26.82 36.38
CA GLN A 123 48.38 -26.39 37.29
C GLN A 123 48.20 -26.87 38.73
N ILE A 124 46.96 -27.07 39.19
CA ILE A 124 46.68 -27.69 40.49
C ILE A 124 46.95 -29.20 40.45
N SER A 125 46.60 -29.86 39.34
CA SER A 125 46.86 -31.29 39.14
C SER A 125 48.35 -31.61 39.08
N ASP A 126 49.14 -30.84 38.32
CA ASP A 126 50.59 -31.07 38.19
C ASP A 126 51.37 -30.72 39.46
N LYS A 127 50.82 -29.84 40.30
CA LYS A 127 51.40 -29.48 41.60
C LYS A 127 51.03 -30.46 42.71
N ALA A 128 49.99 -31.28 42.51
CA ALA A 128 49.63 -32.38 43.41
C ALA A 128 50.47 -33.65 43.18
N THR A 129 51.14 -33.80 42.03
CA THR A 129 51.97 -34.96 41.70
C THR A 129 53.44 -34.86 42.12
N CYS A 130 53.87 -33.77 42.79
CA CYS A 130 55.23 -33.61 43.31
C CYS A 130 55.35 -33.70 44.84
N ALA A 131 54.30 -34.13 45.53
CA ALA A 131 54.35 -34.45 46.96
C ALA A 131 54.12 -35.96 47.15
N ASP A 132 54.99 -36.78 46.57
CA ASP A 132 55.12 -38.18 46.96
C ASP A 132 56.33 -38.32 47.89
N GLY A 133 56.02 -38.57 49.15
CA GLY A 133 56.93 -38.67 50.27
C GLY A 133 56.12 -39.18 51.46
N ASP A 134 55.75 -40.45 51.40
CA ASP A 134 55.14 -41.26 52.47
C ASP A 134 56.13 -42.41 52.82
N PRO A 135 56.04 -43.13 53.98
CA PRO A 135 54.91 -43.23 54.89
C PRO A 135 55.23 -43.33 56.41
N GLN A 136 54.16 -43.34 57.24
CA GLN A 136 53.78 -44.42 58.17
C GLN A 136 53.40 -44.04 59.63
N GLU A 137 52.35 -44.72 60.10
CA GLU A 137 51.91 -45.04 61.48
C GLU A 137 51.22 -43.97 62.35
N GLN A 138 49.90 -44.13 62.53
CA GLN A 138 49.37 -44.68 63.79
C GLN A 138 47.86 -44.99 63.72
N LEU A 139 47.52 -46.12 64.34
CA LEU A 139 46.25 -46.83 64.32
C LEU A 139 45.24 -46.29 65.35
N LYS A 140 43.97 -46.29 64.93
CA LYS A 140 42.73 -46.59 65.69
C LYS A 140 42.26 -45.62 66.78
N ALA A 141 41.02 -45.12 66.63
CA ALA A 141 39.95 -45.32 67.63
C ALA A 141 38.56 -44.87 67.12
N ALA A 142 37.58 -45.75 67.38
CA ALA A 142 36.16 -45.49 67.62
C ALA A 142 35.21 -45.20 66.44
N GLU A 143 34.66 -46.28 65.89
CA GLU A 143 33.21 -46.36 65.63
C GLU A 143 32.43 -46.22 66.97
N ILE A 144 31.29 -45.50 66.96
CA ILE A 144 29.98 -45.89 67.55
C ILE A 144 28.94 -44.74 67.41
N LYS A 145 27.87 -45.05 66.66
CA LYS A 145 26.44 -44.67 66.75
C LYS A 145 25.99 -43.25 67.20
N ARG A 146 25.11 -42.66 66.38
CA ARG A 146 23.63 -42.48 66.60
C ARG A 146 23.11 -41.49 65.55
N LYS A 147 22.31 -41.88 64.54
CA LYS A 147 20.84 -42.03 64.55
C LYS A 147 20.13 -41.02 65.47
N GLU A 148 19.64 -39.91 64.90
CA GLU A 148 18.22 -39.51 64.92
C GLU A 148 17.94 -38.10 64.34
N ARG A 149 16.84 -38.03 63.57
CA ARG A 149 15.95 -36.87 63.27
C ARG A 149 16.57 -35.74 62.41
N GLY A 150 16.00 -35.27 61.31
CA GLY A 150 14.60 -35.24 60.88
C GLY A 150 14.06 -33.81 60.95
N GLY A 151 13.85 -33.18 59.78
CA GLY A 151 12.75 -32.23 59.56
C GLY A 151 13.07 -30.73 59.42
N LYS A 152 12.63 -30.19 58.26
CA LYS A 152 12.02 -28.86 57.97
C LYS A 152 12.85 -27.60 58.28
N GLU A 153 12.81 -26.52 57.52
CA GLU A 153 11.79 -25.94 56.62
C GLU A 153 12.34 -25.51 55.27
#